data_AF-A0A7C7T0D3-F1
#
_entry.id   AF-A0A7C7T0D3-F1
#
_cell.length_a   1.000
_cell.length_b   1.000
_cell.length_c   1.000
_cell.angle_alpha   90.00
_cell.angle_beta   90.00
_cell.angle_gamma   90.00
#
_symmetry.space_group_name_H-M   'P 1'
#
loop_
_entity.id
_entity.type
_entity.pdbx_description
1 polymer ?
#
loop_
_entity_poly.entity_id
_entity_poly.type
_entity_poly.pdbx_seq_one_letter_code
_entity_poly.pdbx_strand_id
1 'polypeptide(L)'
;MMRATWIGRGAGVVTAQVVHVPLLLLPTFLLSGPREMEWSTICLALAVVMAAVLEGLFVTQRFVTPGDEVHDHVAVKMACFVGICLLSIFWSSQVEQFIQGSRSLPLHCTGGALLLVGIALRMLAIQALGNQFISDIQVGSEIVRDGIYAWLRHPSEIGLLLIAAGGPLLVGAPLTAITALLLLLPISLWRMRREDLALALAARSPSTASHGRLSAKAAYCEL
;
A
#
# COMPACT_ATOMS: atom_id res chain seq x y z
N MET A 1 -19.77 6.25 -28.72
CA MET A 1 -18.70 7.27 -28.82
C MET A 1 -17.94 7.32 -27.49
N MET A 2 -17.18 6.27 -27.14
CA MET A 2 -16.76 5.97 -25.75
C MET A 2 -15.36 5.33 -25.65
N ARG A 3 -14.46 5.58 -26.63
CA ARG A 3 -13.11 4.95 -26.69
C ARG A 3 -11.92 5.92 -26.48
N ALA A 4 -12.12 7.23 -26.55
CA ALA A 4 -11.00 8.19 -26.63
C ALA A 4 -10.32 8.51 -25.28
N THR A 5 -10.94 8.19 -24.14
CA THR A 5 -10.40 8.54 -22.81
C THR A 5 -9.48 7.48 -22.21
N TRP A 6 -9.37 6.28 -22.80
CA TRP A 6 -8.51 5.20 -22.27
C TRP A 6 -7.02 5.41 -22.59
N ILE A 7 -6.72 5.97 -23.77
CA ILE A 7 -5.35 6.11 -24.29
C ILE A 7 -4.54 7.14 -23.48
N GLY A 8 -5.16 8.25 -23.06
CA GLY A 8 -4.52 9.23 -22.17
C GLY A 8 -4.36 8.78 -20.72
N ARG A 9 -5.21 7.85 -20.24
CA ARG A 9 -5.22 7.34 -18.86
C ARG A 9 -4.12 6.32 -18.59
N GLY A 10 -3.84 5.45 -19.56
CA GLY A 10 -2.66 4.58 -19.53
C GLY A 10 -1.35 5.37 -19.61
N ALA A 11 -1.32 6.47 -20.35
CA ALA A 11 -0.11 7.24 -20.58
C ALA A 11 0.52 7.81 -19.30
N GLY A 12 -0.28 8.24 -18.31
CA GLY A 12 0.20 8.75 -17.01
C GLY A 12 0.82 7.67 -16.12
N VAL A 13 0.16 6.52 -16.01
CA VAL A 13 0.71 5.35 -15.29
C VAL A 13 1.97 4.86 -16.01
N VAL A 14 1.93 4.78 -17.34
CA VAL A 14 3.08 4.38 -18.16
C VAL A 14 4.25 5.35 -17.99
N THR A 15 4.02 6.67 -17.98
CA THR A 15 5.11 7.66 -17.77
C THR A 15 5.73 7.59 -16.38
N ALA A 16 4.93 7.35 -15.33
CA ALA A 16 5.47 7.12 -13.99
C ALA A 16 6.35 5.85 -13.93
N GLN A 17 5.95 4.78 -14.63
CA GLN A 17 6.69 3.52 -14.68
C GLN A 17 8.02 3.62 -15.44
N VAL A 18 8.11 4.50 -16.47
CA VAL A 18 9.35 4.77 -17.20
C VAL A 18 10.46 5.29 -16.27
N VAL A 19 10.10 6.01 -15.20
CA VAL A 19 11.06 6.51 -14.19
C VAL A 19 11.22 5.52 -13.03
N HIS A 20 10.13 4.90 -12.59
CA HIS A 20 10.12 4.05 -11.40
C HIS A 20 10.88 2.73 -11.60
N VAL A 21 10.75 2.10 -12.78
CA VAL A 21 11.41 0.82 -13.07
C VAL A 21 12.94 0.96 -13.12
N PRO A 22 13.53 1.93 -13.83
CA PRO A 22 14.98 2.15 -13.78
C PRO A 22 15.47 2.48 -12.38
N LEU A 23 14.73 3.28 -11.61
CA LEU A 23 15.11 3.65 -10.24
C LEU A 23 15.16 2.44 -9.30
N LEU A 24 14.24 1.48 -9.46
CA LEU A 24 14.26 0.23 -8.72
C LEU A 24 15.40 -0.69 -9.17
N LEU A 25 15.70 -0.77 -10.47
CA LEU A 25 16.72 -1.70 -10.97
C LEU A 25 18.16 -1.18 -10.85
N LEU A 26 18.35 0.14 -10.71
CA LEU A 26 19.65 0.79 -10.62
C LEU A 26 20.60 0.19 -9.54
N PRO A 27 20.20 -0.03 -8.28
CA PRO A 27 21.07 -0.65 -7.29
C PRO A 27 21.44 -2.09 -7.66
N THR A 28 20.52 -2.83 -8.28
CA THR A 28 20.78 -4.20 -8.73
C THR A 28 21.81 -4.23 -9.85
N PHE A 29 21.73 -3.30 -10.82
CA PHE A 29 22.74 -3.17 -11.86
C PHE A 29 24.11 -2.73 -11.31
N LEU A 30 24.13 -1.81 -10.34
CA LEU A 30 25.36 -1.31 -9.72
C LEU A 30 26.09 -2.35 -8.87
N LEU A 31 25.35 -3.16 -8.10
CA LEU A 31 25.93 -4.11 -7.15
C LEU A 31 26.27 -5.46 -7.77
N SER A 32 25.41 -5.97 -8.66
CA SER A 32 25.47 -7.37 -9.11
C SER A 32 25.86 -7.53 -10.58
N GLY A 33 25.79 -6.45 -11.37
CA GLY A 33 25.92 -6.54 -12.82
C GLY A 33 24.79 -7.35 -13.48
N PRO A 34 24.57 -7.23 -14.81
CA PRO A 34 23.43 -7.84 -15.49
C PRO A 34 23.49 -9.38 -15.58
N ARG A 35 24.62 -10.01 -15.26
CA ARG A 35 24.85 -11.45 -15.45
C ARG A 35 24.72 -12.30 -14.17
N GLU A 36 24.78 -11.69 -12.98
CA GLU A 36 24.74 -12.42 -11.70
C GLU A 36 23.45 -12.16 -10.91
N MET A 37 22.41 -11.67 -11.59
CA MET A 37 21.17 -11.31 -10.92
C MET A 37 20.41 -12.56 -10.45
N GLU A 38 20.32 -12.73 -9.12
CA GLU A 38 19.56 -13.82 -8.52
C GLU A 38 18.06 -13.72 -8.85
N TRP A 39 17.42 -14.88 -9.04
CA TRP A 39 15.99 -14.98 -9.35
C TRP A 39 15.09 -14.32 -8.31
N SER A 40 15.48 -14.38 -7.03
CA SER A 40 14.76 -13.75 -5.91
C SER A 40 14.61 -12.24 -6.11
N THR A 41 15.68 -11.58 -6.56
CA THR A 41 15.72 -10.14 -6.83
C THR A 41 14.82 -9.77 -8.01
N ILE A 42 14.84 -10.57 -9.07
CA ILE A 42 13.95 -10.38 -10.22
C ILE A 42 12.49 -10.53 -9.79
N CYS A 43 12.18 -11.57 -9.01
CA CYS A 43 10.84 -11.79 -8.46
C CYS A 43 10.38 -10.62 -7.59
N LEU A 44 11.25 -10.10 -6.71
CA LEU A 44 10.93 -8.95 -5.87
C LEU A 44 10.68 -7.69 -6.71
N ALA A 45 11.56 -7.37 -7.66
CA ALA A 45 11.41 -6.21 -8.53
C ALA A 45 10.11 -6.29 -9.35
N LEU A 46 9.81 -7.46 -9.92
CA LEU A 46 8.54 -7.70 -10.63
C LEU A 46 7.34 -7.56 -9.70
N ALA A 47 7.40 -8.06 -8.47
CA ALA A 47 6.32 -7.94 -7.50
C ALA A 47 6.08 -6.48 -7.10
N VAL A 48 7.14 -5.69 -6.88
CA VAL A 48 7.03 -4.25 -6.57
C VAL A 48 6.43 -3.48 -7.73
N VAL A 49 6.91 -3.71 -8.96
CA VAL A 49 6.37 -3.07 -10.17
C VAL A 49 4.92 -3.47 -10.38
N MET A 50 4.59 -4.76 -10.24
CA MET A 50 3.22 -5.25 -10.36
C MET A 50 2.31 -4.61 -9.31
N ALA A 51 2.72 -4.55 -8.04
CA ALA A 51 1.96 -3.91 -6.98
C ALA A 51 1.73 -2.41 -7.27
N ALA A 52 2.77 -1.70 -7.71
CA ALA A 52 2.67 -0.29 -8.08
C ALA A 52 1.73 -0.07 -9.28
N VAL A 53 1.78 -0.95 -10.29
CA VAL A 53 0.86 -0.91 -11.43
C VAL A 53 -0.57 -1.19 -11.00
N LEU A 54 -0.80 -2.24 -10.20
CA LEU A 54 -2.13 -2.58 -9.71
C LEU A 54 -2.71 -1.41 -8.90
N GLU A 55 -1.96 -0.86 -7.96
CA GLU A 55 -2.37 0.33 -7.20
C GLU A 55 -2.65 1.51 -8.12
N GLY A 56 -1.75 1.84 -9.05
CA GLY A 56 -1.94 2.93 -10.00
C GLY A 56 -3.19 2.76 -10.86
N LEU A 57 -3.48 1.55 -11.33
CA LEU A 57 -4.68 1.25 -12.10
C LEU A 57 -5.95 1.37 -11.25
N PHE A 58 -5.97 0.78 -10.05
CA PHE A 58 -7.16 0.81 -9.19
C PHE A 58 -7.46 2.21 -8.63
N VAL A 59 -6.43 2.97 -8.28
CA VAL A 59 -6.53 4.36 -7.79
C VAL A 59 -7.04 5.27 -8.91
N THR A 60 -6.39 5.28 -10.08
CA THR A 60 -6.77 6.18 -11.18
C THR A 60 -8.17 5.92 -11.76
N GLN A 61 -8.69 4.69 -11.66
CA GLN A 61 -10.05 4.36 -12.09
C GLN A 61 -11.14 5.04 -11.24
N ARG A 62 -10.83 5.49 -10.02
CA ARG A 62 -11.84 5.79 -8.99
C ARG A 62 -11.91 7.25 -8.55
N PHE A 63 -10.96 8.10 -8.95
CA PHE A 63 -10.94 9.55 -8.64
C PHE A 63 -11.69 10.46 -9.63
N VAL A 64 -12.45 9.93 -10.59
CA VAL A 64 -13.20 10.76 -11.55
C VAL A 64 -14.63 11.01 -11.07
N THR A 65 -14.78 11.85 -10.06
CA THR A 65 -15.97 12.69 -9.85
C THR A 65 -15.51 14.14 -9.93
N PRO A 66 -15.81 14.87 -11.02
CA PRO A 66 -15.41 16.27 -11.15
C PRO A 66 -16.22 17.11 -10.15
N GLY A 67 -15.60 17.56 -9.04
CA GLY A 67 -16.31 18.38 -8.07
C GLY A 67 -15.57 18.75 -6.79
N ASP A 68 -14.87 17.82 -6.13
CA ASP A 68 -14.33 18.07 -4.78
C ASP A 68 -12.81 17.91 -4.73
N GLU A 69 -12.07 18.97 -5.08
CA GLU A 69 -10.66 19.09 -4.74
C GLU A 69 -10.49 19.42 -3.25
N VAL A 70 -10.61 18.42 -2.38
CA VAL A 70 -9.97 18.47 -1.07
C VAL A 70 -8.56 17.94 -1.24
N HIS A 71 -7.64 18.85 -1.63
CA HIS A 71 -6.23 18.55 -1.82
C HIS A 71 -5.53 18.50 -0.46
N ASP A 72 -5.72 17.38 0.26
CA ASP A 72 -5.19 17.25 1.62
C ASP A 72 -3.69 16.94 1.57
N HIS A 73 -2.87 18.00 1.64
CA HIS A 73 -1.41 17.94 1.49
C HIS A 73 -0.72 16.97 2.47
N VAL A 74 -1.35 16.68 3.62
CA VAL A 74 -0.83 15.75 4.62
C VAL A 74 -0.86 14.32 4.08
N ALA A 75 -1.96 13.90 3.45
CA ALA A 75 -2.10 12.56 2.89
C ALA A 75 -1.09 12.30 1.76
N VAL A 76 -0.93 13.28 0.85
CA VAL A 76 0.06 13.20 -0.25
C VAL A 76 1.49 13.11 0.30
N LYS A 77 1.84 13.94 1.29
CA LYS A 77 3.17 13.89 1.94
C LYS A 77 3.42 12.54 2.60
N MET A 78 2.43 11.97 3.27
CA MET A 78 2.54 10.65 3.90
C MET A 78 2.71 9.54 2.87
N ALA A 79 1.95 9.55 1.78
CA ALA A 79 2.09 8.58 0.70
C ALA A 79 3.48 8.63 0.06
N CYS A 80 3.99 9.84 -0.23
CA CYS A 80 5.35 10.03 -0.72
C CYS A 80 6.39 9.54 0.30
N PHE A 81 6.21 9.83 1.58
CA PHE A 81 7.11 9.39 2.63
C PHE A 81 7.17 7.86 2.73
N VAL A 82 6.03 7.18 2.76
CA VAL A 82 5.96 5.71 2.75
C VAL A 82 6.60 5.15 1.49
N GLY A 83 6.35 5.74 0.33
CA GLY A 83 6.99 5.34 -0.94
C GLY A 83 8.51 5.45 -0.89
N ILE A 84 9.05 6.54 -0.33
CA ILE A 84 10.50 6.71 -0.12
C ILE A 84 11.03 5.65 0.84
N CYS A 85 10.34 5.38 1.96
CA CYS A 85 10.74 4.33 2.89
C CYS A 85 10.80 2.96 2.22
N LEU A 86 9.79 2.59 1.43
CA LEU A 86 9.76 1.31 0.71
C LEU A 86 10.90 1.23 -0.33
N LEU A 87 11.20 2.31 -1.03
CA LEU A 87 12.33 2.37 -1.95
C LEU A 87 13.66 2.20 -1.21
N SER A 88 13.85 2.88 -0.08
CA SER A 88 15.04 2.74 0.76
C SER A 88 15.20 1.32 1.32
N ILE A 89 14.09 0.67 1.70
CA ILE A 89 14.05 -0.73 2.13
C ILE A 89 14.49 -1.65 0.99
N PHE A 90 13.95 -1.46 -0.21
CA PHE A 90 14.33 -2.24 -1.39
C PHE A 90 15.83 -2.11 -1.71
N TRP A 91 16.37 -0.89 -1.67
CA TRP A 91 17.80 -0.67 -1.88
C TRP A 91 18.64 -1.33 -0.78
N SER A 92 18.22 -1.21 0.48
CA SER A 92 18.92 -1.80 1.62
C SER A 92 18.92 -3.33 1.56
N SER A 93 17.85 -3.95 1.06
CA SER A 93 17.80 -5.40 0.91
C SER A 93 18.79 -5.91 -0.14
N GLN A 94 19.01 -5.17 -1.23
CA GLN A 94 20.04 -5.51 -2.21
C GLN A 94 21.46 -5.43 -1.63
N VAL A 95 21.73 -4.40 -0.82
CA VAL A 95 23.02 -4.25 -0.13
C VAL A 95 23.24 -5.38 0.87
N GLU A 96 22.21 -5.74 1.64
CA GLU A 96 22.30 -6.83 2.61
C GLU A 96 22.54 -8.18 1.93
N GLN A 97 21.81 -8.49 0.86
CA GLN A 97 21.99 -9.69 0.05
C GLN A 97 23.42 -9.77 -0.51
N PHE A 98 23.95 -8.65 -1.02
CA PHE A 98 25.32 -8.58 -1.55
C PHE A 98 26.38 -8.85 -0.46
N ILE A 99 26.18 -8.32 0.76
CA ILE A 99 27.13 -8.49 1.87
C ILE A 99 27.05 -9.90 2.47
N GLN A 100 25.84 -10.43 2.65
CA GLN A 100 25.61 -11.67 3.42
C GLN A 100 25.57 -12.93 2.56
N GLY A 101 25.47 -12.79 1.22
CA GLY A 101 25.29 -13.90 0.30
C GLY A 101 23.92 -14.55 0.37
N SER A 102 23.69 -15.56 -0.48
CA SER A 102 22.41 -16.25 -0.60
C SER A 102 22.04 -16.97 0.70
N ARG A 103 20.92 -16.59 1.32
CA ARG A 103 20.40 -17.18 2.56
C ARG A 103 19.47 -18.37 2.26
N SER A 104 19.11 -19.11 3.31
CA SER A 104 18.39 -20.38 3.23
C SER A 104 17.00 -20.28 2.58
N LEU A 105 16.64 -21.29 1.77
CA LEU A 105 15.35 -21.45 1.08
C LEU A 105 14.08 -21.14 1.92
N PRO A 106 13.98 -21.50 3.22
CA PRO A 106 12.80 -21.20 4.03
C PRO A 106 12.52 -19.70 4.19
N LEU A 107 13.56 -18.85 4.21
CA LEU A 107 13.39 -17.40 4.31
C LEU A 107 12.74 -16.84 3.05
N HIS A 108 13.19 -17.30 1.87
CA HIS A 108 12.62 -16.88 0.59
C HIS A 108 11.15 -17.30 0.47
N CYS A 109 10.81 -18.54 0.85
CA CYS A 109 9.42 -19.00 0.84
C CYS A 109 8.54 -18.19 1.80
N THR A 110 9.03 -17.93 3.01
CA THR A 110 8.32 -17.13 4.02
C THR A 110 8.12 -15.69 3.54
N GLY A 111 9.18 -15.07 3.01
CA GLY A 111 9.12 -13.72 2.46
C GLY A 111 8.16 -13.60 1.28
N GLY A 112 8.22 -14.54 0.34
CA GLY A 112 7.29 -14.61 -0.79
C GLY A 112 5.83 -14.77 -0.35
N ALA A 113 5.56 -15.64 0.62
CA ALA A 113 4.22 -15.81 1.17
C ALA A 113 3.69 -14.52 1.83
N LEU A 114 4.50 -13.88 2.68
CA LEU A 114 4.12 -12.61 3.33
C LEU A 114 3.87 -11.50 2.30
N LEU A 115 4.73 -11.40 1.28
CA LEU A 115 4.59 -10.42 0.21
C LEU A 115 3.29 -10.62 -0.57
N LEU A 116 2.98 -11.85 -0.97
CA LEU A 116 1.75 -12.17 -1.70
C LEU A 116 0.49 -11.91 -0.86
N VAL A 117 0.48 -12.34 0.40
CA VAL A 117 -0.64 -12.08 1.32
C VAL A 117 -0.82 -10.57 1.54
N GLY A 118 0.29 -9.83 1.70
CA GLY A 118 0.25 -8.39 1.87
C GLY A 118 -0.34 -7.66 0.66
N ILE A 119 0.09 -8.02 -0.55
CA ILE A 119 -0.47 -7.48 -1.81
C ILE A 119 -1.96 -7.83 -1.90
N ALA A 120 -2.34 -9.08 -1.62
CA ALA A 120 -3.74 -9.51 -1.66
C ALA A 120 -4.62 -8.71 -0.69
N LEU A 121 -4.18 -8.53 0.57
CA LEU A 121 -4.90 -7.71 1.56
C LEU A 121 -5.06 -6.27 1.08
N ARG A 122 -4.01 -5.66 0.52
CA ARG A 122 -4.09 -4.31 -0.03
C ARG A 122 -5.07 -4.22 -1.19
N MET A 123 -5.05 -5.18 -2.12
CA MET A 123 -5.97 -5.20 -3.25
C MET A 123 -7.41 -5.40 -2.81
N LEU A 124 -7.67 -6.30 -1.85
CA LEU A 124 -8.99 -6.51 -1.27
C LEU A 124 -9.48 -5.27 -0.52
N ALA A 125 -8.60 -4.59 0.22
CA ALA A 125 -8.91 -3.34 0.91
C ALA A 125 -9.31 -2.24 -0.07
N ILE A 126 -8.48 -2.02 -1.10
CA ILE A 126 -8.78 -1.05 -2.16
C ILE A 126 -10.11 -1.44 -2.82
N GLN A 127 -10.30 -2.70 -3.21
CA GLN A 127 -11.52 -3.16 -3.87
C GLN A 127 -12.78 -2.90 -3.03
N ALA A 128 -12.75 -3.25 -1.73
CA ALA A 128 -13.88 -3.10 -0.83
C ALA A 128 -14.18 -1.63 -0.51
N LEU A 129 -13.18 -0.76 -0.37
CA LEU A 129 -13.42 0.67 -0.13
C LEU A 129 -13.91 1.43 -1.37
N GLY A 130 -13.79 0.87 -2.57
CA GLY A 130 -14.39 1.48 -3.77
C GLY A 130 -13.87 2.89 -4.05
N ASN A 131 -14.78 3.83 -4.35
CA ASN A 131 -14.52 5.26 -4.48
C ASN A 131 -14.22 5.97 -3.14
N GLN A 132 -14.40 5.28 -2.01
CA GLN A 132 -14.10 5.79 -0.68
C GLN A 132 -12.68 5.41 -0.21
N PHE A 133 -11.86 4.79 -1.08
CA PHE A 133 -10.41 4.67 -0.87
C PHE A 133 -9.74 6.02 -1.10
N ILE A 134 -10.11 6.99 -0.27
CA ILE A 134 -9.41 8.25 -0.18
C ILE A 134 -8.50 8.10 1.03
N SER A 135 -7.24 8.50 0.88
CA SER A 135 -6.28 8.56 1.99
C SER A 135 -6.63 9.65 3.02
N ASP A 136 -7.84 10.19 2.90
CA ASP A 136 -8.38 11.29 3.66
C ASP A 136 -9.68 10.86 4.31
N ILE A 137 -9.86 11.39 5.50
CA ILE A 137 -11.02 11.24 6.35
C ILE A 137 -12.13 12.07 5.72
N GLN A 138 -12.92 11.46 4.85
CA GLN A 138 -14.17 12.09 4.46
C GLN A 138 -15.16 11.99 5.62
N VAL A 139 -15.29 13.10 6.35
CA VAL A 139 -16.38 13.32 7.31
C VAL A 139 -17.70 13.27 6.54
N GLY A 140 -18.36 12.11 6.50
CA GLY A 140 -19.62 11.88 5.79
C GLY A 140 -19.66 10.66 4.84
N SER A 141 -18.54 9.95 4.67
CA SER A 141 -18.49 8.70 3.91
C SER A 141 -19.24 7.55 4.62
N GLU A 142 -20.01 6.74 3.88
CA GLU A 142 -20.69 5.57 4.45
C GLU A 142 -19.64 4.55 4.94
N ILE A 143 -19.77 4.09 6.20
CA ILE A 143 -18.86 3.08 6.75
C ILE A 143 -19.10 1.76 6.03
N VAL A 144 -18.18 1.38 5.15
CA VAL A 144 -18.21 0.06 4.48
C VAL A 144 -17.83 -1.01 5.50
N ARG A 145 -18.76 -1.92 5.79
CA ARG A 145 -18.54 -3.06 6.71
C ARG A 145 -18.52 -4.42 6.01
N ASP A 146 -18.62 -4.43 4.69
CA ASP A 146 -18.71 -5.65 3.89
C ASP A 146 -17.34 -6.15 3.41
N GLY A 147 -17.26 -7.44 3.05
CA GLY A 147 -16.06 -8.06 2.52
C GLY A 147 -14.92 -8.15 3.55
N ILE A 148 -13.71 -7.75 3.16
CA ILE A 148 -12.51 -7.85 4.03
C ILE A 148 -12.63 -6.99 5.30
N TYR A 149 -13.41 -5.90 5.24
CA TYR A 149 -13.65 -5.00 6.36
C TYR A 149 -14.56 -5.58 7.44
N ALA A 150 -15.28 -6.68 7.17
CA ALA A 150 -16.00 -7.43 8.18
C ALA A 150 -15.05 -8.18 9.15
N TRP A 151 -13.81 -8.45 8.72
CA TRP A 151 -12.84 -9.26 9.45
C TRP A 151 -11.69 -8.41 10.01
N LEU A 152 -11.26 -7.39 9.26
CA LEU A 152 -10.14 -6.52 9.61
C LEU A 152 -10.54 -5.07 9.48
N ARG A 153 -10.32 -4.26 10.52
CA ARG A 153 -10.58 -2.80 10.47
C ARG A 153 -9.63 -2.07 9.53
N HIS A 154 -8.35 -2.48 9.52
CA HIS A 154 -7.27 -1.79 8.80
C HIS A 154 -6.50 -2.71 7.84
N PRO A 155 -7.16 -3.37 6.87
CA PRO A 155 -6.55 -4.39 6.02
C PRO A 155 -5.44 -3.85 5.10
N SER A 156 -5.54 -2.58 4.66
CA SER A 156 -4.51 -1.93 3.82
C SER A 156 -3.19 -1.72 4.56
N GLU A 157 -3.26 -1.25 5.82
CA GLU A 157 -2.07 -1.02 6.65
C GLU A 157 -1.42 -2.34 7.08
N ILE A 158 -2.21 -3.37 7.37
CA ILE A 158 -1.69 -4.73 7.61
C ILE A 158 -0.98 -5.23 6.34
N GLY A 159 -1.62 -5.06 5.17
CA GLY A 159 -1.01 -5.43 3.89
C GLY A 159 0.32 -4.72 3.62
N LEU A 160 0.42 -3.42 3.95
CA LEU A 160 1.66 -2.66 3.84
C LEU A 160 2.78 -3.23 4.72
N LEU A 161 2.49 -3.57 5.98
CA LEU A 161 3.48 -4.15 6.88
C LEU A 161 3.95 -5.53 6.43
N LEU A 162 3.04 -6.36 5.90
CA LEU A 162 3.40 -7.66 5.33
C LEU A 162 4.27 -7.53 4.08
N ILE A 163 4.00 -6.56 3.21
CA ILE A 163 4.85 -6.27 2.04
C ILE A 163 6.24 -5.79 2.49
N ALA A 164 6.28 -4.88 3.46
CA ALA A 164 7.53 -4.31 3.98
C ALA A 164 8.43 -5.35 4.66
N ALA A 165 7.86 -6.35 5.33
CA ALA A 165 8.62 -7.46 5.90
C ALA A 165 8.93 -8.56 4.86
N GLY A 166 7.95 -8.91 4.03
CA GLY A 166 8.05 -9.99 3.06
C GLY A 166 9.05 -9.73 1.94
N GLY A 167 9.12 -8.47 1.47
CA GLY A 167 10.03 -8.07 0.39
C GLY A 167 11.50 -8.36 0.71
N PRO A 168 12.07 -7.82 1.80
CA PRO A 168 13.45 -8.13 2.18
C PRO A 168 13.69 -9.60 2.49
N LEU A 169 12.74 -10.29 3.14
CA LEU A 169 12.87 -11.73 3.40
C LEU A 169 12.92 -12.57 2.12
N LEU A 170 12.22 -12.16 1.06
CA LEU A 170 12.22 -12.85 -0.24
C LEU A 170 13.62 -12.87 -0.88
N VAL A 171 14.44 -11.84 -0.65
CA VAL A 171 15.83 -11.76 -1.13
C VAL A 171 16.86 -12.16 -0.06
N GLY A 172 16.41 -12.70 1.07
CA GLY A 172 17.30 -13.19 2.13
C GLY A 172 17.90 -12.09 3.01
N ALA A 173 17.22 -10.94 3.14
CA ALA A 173 17.65 -9.78 3.92
C ALA A 173 16.83 -9.60 5.22
N PRO A 174 17.03 -10.44 6.26
CA PRO A 174 16.24 -10.40 7.48
C PRO A 174 16.49 -9.16 8.34
N LEU A 175 17.70 -8.57 8.32
CA LEU A 175 17.96 -7.35 9.10
C LEU A 175 17.16 -6.19 8.51
N THR A 176 17.12 -6.09 7.18
CA THR A 176 16.31 -5.11 6.46
C THR A 176 14.82 -5.33 6.70
N ALA A 177 14.35 -6.58 6.83
CA ALA A 177 12.95 -6.85 7.20
C ALA A 177 12.62 -6.33 8.61
N ILE A 178 13.52 -6.53 9.58
CA ILE A 178 13.35 -6.05 10.96
C ILE A 178 13.36 -4.52 10.99
N THR A 179 14.31 -3.88 10.31
CA THR A 179 14.38 -2.41 10.27
C THR A 179 13.18 -1.80 9.55
N ALA A 180 12.69 -2.44 8.47
CA ALA A 180 11.46 -2.05 7.79
C ALA A 180 10.25 -2.06 8.74
N LEU A 181 10.09 -3.13 9.53
CA LEU A 181 9.02 -3.21 10.52
C LEU A 181 9.17 -2.16 11.62
N LEU A 182 10.37 -1.98 12.16
CA LEU A 182 10.63 -0.96 13.20
C LEU A 182 10.31 0.45 12.70
N LEU A 183 10.55 0.72 11.42
CA LEU A 183 10.27 2.02 10.81
C LEU A 183 8.77 2.20 10.50
N LEU A 184 8.14 1.22 9.85
CA LEU A 184 6.79 1.38 9.31
C LEU A 184 5.68 1.05 10.30
N LEU A 185 5.91 0.13 11.24
CA LEU A 185 4.91 -0.23 12.26
C LEU A 185 4.42 0.97 13.08
N PRO A 186 5.27 1.85 13.66
CA PRO A 186 4.77 3.01 14.40
C PRO A 186 3.99 4.00 13.50
N ILE A 187 4.41 4.16 12.24
CA ILE A 187 3.74 5.03 11.27
C ILE A 187 2.34 4.48 10.94
N SER A 188 2.24 3.18 10.65
CA SER A 188 0.97 2.50 10.38
C SER A 188 0.04 2.55 11.59
N LEU A 189 0.53 2.29 12.81
CA LEU A 189 -0.28 2.38 14.03
C LEU A 189 -0.79 3.80 14.28
N TRP A 190 0.05 4.82 14.06
CA TRP A 190 -0.37 6.21 14.18
C TRP A 190 -1.45 6.57 13.16
N ARG A 191 -1.29 6.10 11.91
CA ARG A 191 -2.28 6.32 10.84
C ARG A 191 -3.61 5.65 11.16
N MET A 192 -3.59 4.38 11.57
CA MET A 192 -4.81 3.66 12.00
C MET A 192 -5.55 4.42 13.10
N ARG A 193 -4.83 4.93 14.12
CA ARG A 193 -5.44 5.73 15.20
C ARG A 193 -6.06 7.03 14.71
N ARG A 194 -5.42 7.70 13.75
CA ARG A 194 -5.97 8.92 13.16
C ARG A 194 -7.24 8.64 12.38
N GLU A 195 -7.26 7.56 11.60
CA GLU A 195 -8.44 7.09 10.87
C GLU A 195 -9.58 6.74 11.84
N ASP A 196 -9.28 6.00 12.93
CA ASP A 196 -10.28 5.64 13.95
C ASP A 196 -10.87 6.88 14.67
N LEU A 197 -10.03 7.84 15.06
CA LEU A 197 -10.46 9.08 15.71
C LEU A 197 -11.37 9.90 14.80
N ALA A 198 -10.99 10.00 13.55
CA ALA A 198 -11.73 10.67 12.52
C ALA A 198 -13.13 10.09 12.31
N LEU A 199 -13.22 8.77 12.19
CA LEU A 199 -14.50 8.06 12.09
C LEU A 199 -15.35 8.27 13.35
N ALA A 200 -14.73 8.28 14.53
CA ALA A 200 -15.41 8.55 15.80
C ALA A 200 -15.95 10.00 15.90
N LEU A 201 -15.22 10.98 15.36
CA LEU A 201 -15.66 12.39 15.31
C LEU A 201 -16.80 12.58 14.30
N ALA A 202 -16.70 11.96 13.12
CA ALA A 202 -17.74 11.99 12.10
C ALA A 202 -19.06 11.38 12.62
N ALA A 203 -18.99 10.31 13.42
CA ALA A 203 -20.17 9.71 14.05
C ALA A 203 -20.84 10.60 15.12
N ARG A 204 -20.14 11.62 15.64
CA ARG A 204 -20.64 12.54 16.68
C ARG A 204 -21.21 13.85 16.13
N SER A 205 -20.94 14.21 14.86
CA SER A 205 -21.39 15.49 14.31
C SER A 205 -22.92 15.47 14.02
N PRO A 206 -23.69 16.49 14.43
CA PRO A 206 -25.15 16.50 14.27
C PRO A 206 -25.66 16.60 12.82
N SER A 207 -24.80 16.87 11.84
CA SER A 207 -25.20 17.10 10.44
C SER A 207 -25.57 15.81 9.68
N THR A 208 -25.20 14.63 10.20
CA THR A 208 -25.62 13.33 9.64
C THR A 208 -27.03 12.89 10.10
N ALA A 209 -27.73 13.72 10.89
CA ALA A 209 -29.06 13.41 11.42
C ALA A 209 -30.21 13.38 10.38
N SER A 210 -29.94 13.61 9.09
CA SER A 210 -30.96 13.58 8.03
C SER A 210 -31.00 12.30 7.17
N HIS A 211 -30.03 11.38 7.29
CA HIS A 211 -30.06 10.12 6.53
C HIS A 211 -29.98 8.90 7.46
N GLY A 212 -31.15 8.31 7.73
CA GLY A 212 -31.27 6.93 8.22
C GLY A 212 -30.88 6.72 9.68
N ARG A 213 -31.78 7.07 10.61
CA ARG A 213 -31.76 6.46 11.95
C ARG A 213 -31.89 4.94 11.79
N LEU A 214 -31.17 4.20 12.65
CA LEU A 214 -31.16 2.75 12.86
C LEU A 214 -29.92 2.00 12.30
N SER A 215 -28.72 2.29 12.81
CA SER A 215 -27.68 1.23 12.95
C SER A 215 -26.47 1.67 13.81
N ALA A 216 -26.07 2.94 13.74
CA ALA A 216 -24.77 3.35 14.30
C ALA A 216 -24.67 3.35 15.83
N LYS A 217 -25.77 3.61 16.56
CA LYS A 217 -25.72 3.69 18.04
C LYS A 217 -25.53 2.35 18.75
N ALA A 218 -25.86 1.23 18.11
CA ALA A 218 -25.72 -0.10 18.73
C ALA A 218 -24.30 -0.67 18.60
N ALA A 219 -23.53 -0.26 17.59
CA ALA A 219 -22.22 -0.87 17.31
C ALA A 219 -21.05 -0.35 18.16
N TYR A 220 -21.27 0.65 19.02
CA TYR A 220 -20.21 1.26 19.84
C TYR A 220 -20.42 1.12 21.36
N CYS A 221 -21.57 0.59 21.81
CA CYS A 221 -21.82 0.35 23.23
C CYS A 221 -21.42 -1.06 23.71
N GLU A 222 -20.88 -1.90 22.83
CA GLU A 222 -20.50 -3.30 23.13
C GLU A 222 -18.98 -3.57 22.97
N LEU A 223 -18.14 -2.53 23.03
CA LEU A 223 -16.67 -2.63 23.09
C LEU A 223 -16.11 -1.64 24.10
#